data_AF-A0A6B3C8I2-F1
#
_entry.id   AF-A0A6B3C8I2-F1
#
_cell.length_a   1.000
_cell.length_b   1.000
_cell.length_c   1.000
_cell.angle_alpha   90.00
_cell.angle_beta   90.00
_cell.angle_gamma   90.00
#
_symmetry.space_group_name_H-M   'P 1'
#
loop_
_entity.id
_entity.type
_entity.pdbx_description
1 polymer ?
#
loop_
_entity_poly.entity_id
_entity_poly.type
_entity_poly.pdbx_seq_one_letter_code
_entity_poly.pdbx_strand_id
1 'polypeptide(L)'
;MVTVRRGLRATVRRTIGVLSPVVGGFYFGALIAGVARAARGAGHRVVAVQTYPAGLDRERYPDESVLDTPVALGAVDGLVVIGKSLSAERLAAVREWGVPVVLISEDPAHPDDPVLVPD
;
A
#
# COMPACT_ATOMS: atom_id res chain seq x y z
N MET A 1 -31.51 11.81 -24.94
CA MET A 1 -30.88 12.86 -24.11
C MET A 1 -29.94 12.17 -23.13
N VAL A 2 -28.66 12.03 -23.50
CA VAL A 2 -27.63 11.39 -22.65
C VAL A 2 -26.69 12.50 -22.19
N THR A 3 -26.68 12.74 -20.89
CA THR A 3 -25.87 13.77 -20.24
C THR A 3 -24.39 13.42 -20.36
N VAL A 4 -23.65 14.17 -21.16
CA VAL A 4 -22.18 14.12 -21.19
C VAL A 4 -21.67 14.65 -19.85
N ARG A 5 -21.17 13.77 -18.99
CA ARG A 5 -20.41 14.19 -17.81
C ARG A 5 -19.13 14.86 -18.31
N ARG A 6 -19.04 16.19 -18.15
CA ARG A 6 -17.79 16.94 -18.32
C ARG A 6 -16.70 16.19 -17.54
N GLY A 7 -15.71 15.65 -18.25
CA GLY A 7 -14.52 15.09 -17.63
C GLY A 7 -13.93 16.13 -16.69
N LEU A 8 -13.89 15.81 -15.40
CA LEU A 8 -13.08 16.55 -14.45
C LEU A 8 -11.69 16.64 -15.07
N ARG A 9 -11.11 17.84 -15.17
CA ARG A 9 -9.67 18.00 -15.45
C ARG A 9 -8.95 16.96 -14.59
N ALA A 10 -8.04 16.18 -15.19
CA ALA A 10 -7.18 15.28 -14.44
C ALA A 10 -6.39 16.14 -13.44
N THR A 11 -6.93 16.33 -12.25
CA THR A 11 -6.16 16.78 -11.11
C THR A 11 -5.11 15.71 -10.95
N VAL A 12 -3.83 16.07 -11.12
CA VAL A 12 -2.70 15.21 -10.79
C VAL A 12 -3.02 14.62 -9.42
N ARG A 13 -3.38 13.33 -9.40
CA ARG A 13 -3.57 12.64 -8.14
C ARG A 13 -2.17 12.58 -7.51
N ARG A 14 -2.14 12.82 -6.21
CA ARG A 14 -0.91 12.79 -5.40
C ARG A 14 -1.17 11.90 -4.20
N THR A 15 -1.60 10.67 -4.44
CA THR A 15 -2.03 9.75 -3.40
C THR A 15 -1.11 8.56 -3.36
N ILE A 16 -0.51 8.30 -2.20
CA ILE A 16 0.29 7.10 -1.94
C ILE A 16 -0.58 6.09 -1.22
N GLY A 17 -0.66 4.87 -1.76
CA GLY A 17 -1.28 3.73 -1.09
C GLY A 17 -0.28 3.07 -0.15
N VAL A 18 -0.71 2.69 1.04
CA VAL A 18 0.08 1.90 1.99
C VAL A 18 -0.68 0.63 2.31
N LEU A 19 -0.13 -0.52 1.93
CA LEU A 19 -0.65 -1.83 2.27
C LEU A 19 0.08 -2.34 3.51
N SER A 20 -0.67 -2.67 4.55
CA SER A 20 -0.11 -3.13 5.83
C SER A 20 -0.94 -4.26 6.42
N PRO A 21 -0.35 -5.27 7.10
CA PRO A 21 -1.11 -6.36 7.70
C PRO A 21 -2.09 -5.81 8.75
N VAL A 22 -1.62 -4.86 9.56
CA VAL A 22 -2.43 -4.09 10.52
C VAL A 22 -2.09 -2.61 10.43
N VAL A 23 -3.08 -1.72 10.55
CA VAL A 23 -2.85 -0.26 10.43
C VAL A 23 -2.52 0.44 11.75
N GLY A 24 -2.38 -0.33 12.83
CA GLY A 24 -2.08 0.17 14.18
C GLY A 24 -0.96 -0.60 14.86
N GLY A 25 -0.77 -0.35 16.16
CA GLY A 25 0.30 -0.95 16.95
C GLY A 25 1.64 -0.23 16.81
N PHE A 26 2.61 -0.64 17.63
CA PHE A 26 3.90 0.04 17.75
C PHE A 26 4.69 0.05 16.45
N TYR A 27 4.82 -1.11 15.80
CA TYR A 27 5.65 -1.26 14.61
C TYR A 27 4.96 -0.71 13.35
N PHE A 28 3.86 -1.33 12.90
CA PHE A 28 3.17 -0.92 11.66
C PHE A 28 2.64 0.52 11.73
N GLY A 29 2.09 0.92 12.87
CA GLY A 29 1.63 2.29 13.10
C GLY A 29 2.75 3.32 13.00
N ALA A 30 3.96 3.03 13.53
CA ALA A 30 5.11 3.92 13.41
C ALA A 30 5.58 4.05 11.96
N LEU A 31 5.63 2.95 11.21
CA LEU A 31 5.98 2.94 9.79
C LEU A 31 4.99 3.77 8.96
N ILE A 32 3.68 3.52 9.12
CA ILE A 32 2.62 4.28 8.44
C ILE A 32 2.70 5.77 8.80
N ALA A 33 2.96 6.11 10.06
CA ALA A 33 3.14 7.49 10.48
C ALA A 33 4.36 8.15 9.83
N GLY A 34 5.46 7.42 9.67
CA GLY A 34 6.65 7.88 8.93
C GLY A 34 6.34 8.18 7.47
N VAL A 35 5.69 7.24 6.77
CA VAL A 35 5.24 7.42 5.38
C VAL A 35 4.31 8.63 5.27
N ALA A 36 3.34 8.76 6.17
CA ALA A 36 2.39 9.87 6.18
C ALA A 36 3.08 11.23 6.38
N ARG A 37 4.07 11.32 7.27
CA ARG A 37 4.86 12.55 7.47
C ARG A 37 5.64 12.93 6.22
N ALA A 38 6.34 11.97 5.61
CA ALA A 38 7.13 12.21 4.39
C ALA A 38 6.23 12.61 3.21
N ALA A 39 5.16 11.85 2.96
CA ALA A 39 4.18 12.13 1.92
C ALA A 39 3.55 13.52 2.08
N ARG A 40 3.14 13.88 3.31
CA ARG A 40 2.60 15.22 3.61
C ARG A 40 3.62 16.32 3.32
N GLY A 41 4.90 16.12 3.68
CA GLY A 41 5.97 17.07 3.40
C GLY A 41 6.14 17.35 1.90
N ALA A 42 5.84 16.36 1.05
CA ALA A 42 5.87 16.47 -0.40
C ALA A 42 4.50 16.85 -1.03
N GLY A 43 3.47 17.16 -0.24
CA GLY A 43 2.14 17.54 -0.75
C GLY A 43 1.29 16.38 -1.26
N HIS A 44 1.62 15.15 -0.86
CA HIS A 44 0.84 13.93 -1.15
C HIS A 44 -0.14 13.61 -0.01
N ARG A 45 -1.17 12.83 -0.36
CA ARG A 45 -2.12 12.20 0.56
C ARG A 45 -1.73 10.74 0.73
N VAL A 46 -2.11 10.14 1.86
CA VAL A 46 -1.89 8.72 2.12
C VAL A 46 -3.23 8.02 2.35
N VAL A 47 -3.38 6.85 1.74
CA VAL A 47 -4.45 5.90 2.04
C VAL A 47 -3.81 4.63 2.55
N ALA A 48 -3.99 4.32 3.83
CA ALA A 48 -3.55 3.07 4.42
C ALA A 48 -4.67 2.03 4.37
N VAL A 49 -4.34 0.83 3.93
CA VAL A 49 -5.27 -0.29 3.82
C VAL A 49 -4.73 -1.44 4.67
N GLN A 50 -5.55 -1.88 5.60
CA GLN A 50 -5.28 -3.09 6.36
C GLN A 50 -5.58 -4.30 5.48
N THR A 51 -4.65 -5.25 5.40
CA THR A 51 -4.81 -6.45 4.55
C THR A 51 -5.16 -7.71 5.34
N TYR A 52 -4.94 -7.72 6.66
CA TYR A 52 -5.35 -8.82 7.52
C TYR A 52 -6.70 -8.53 8.21
N PRO A 53 -7.46 -9.57 8.62
CA PRO A 53 -8.70 -9.37 9.37
C PRO A 53 -8.48 -8.56 10.66
N ALA A 54 -9.32 -7.57 10.91
CA ALA A 54 -9.21 -6.68 12.08
C ALA A 54 -9.40 -7.39 13.44
N GLY A 55 -9.98 -8.60 13.44
CA GLY A 55 -10.16 -9.45 14.62
C GLY A 55 -9.13 -10.57 14.76
N LEU A 56 -8.00 -10.50 14.05
CA LEU A 56 -6.93 -11.48 14.26
C LEU A 56 -6.37 -11.37 15.66
N ASP A 57 -6.09 -12.53 16.23
CA ASP A 57 -5.29 -12.61 17.44
C ASP A 57 -3.86 -12.13 17.14
N ARG A 58 -3.32 -11.23 17.97
CA ARG A 58 -2.06 -10.51 17.66
C ARG A 58 -0.85 -11.45 17.57
N GLU A 59 -1.00 -12.67 18.08
CA GLU A 59 0.00 -13.73 18.13
C GLU A 59 -0.10 -14.69 16.93
N ARG A 60 -1.16 -14.59 16.12
CA ARG A 60 -1.37 -15.40 14.91
C ARG A 60 -1.51 -14.50 13.69
N TYR A 61 -0.36 -14.10 13.15
CA TYR A 61 -0.32 -13.60 11.79
C TYR A 61 -0.48 -14.78 10.83
N PRO A 62 -1.47 -14.77 9.91
CA PRO A 62 -1.51 -15.74 8.84
C PRO A 62 -0.24 -15.64 7.99
N ASP A 63 0.15 -16.78 7.39
CA ASP A 63 1.30 -16.85 6.50
C ASP A 63 1.12 -16.00 5.23
N GLU A 64 -0.14 -15.71 4.87
CA GLU A 64 -0.53 -14.88 3.74
C GLU A 64 -1.66 -13.90 4.08
N SER A 65 -1.70 -12.77 3.37
CA SER A 65 -2.81 -11.82 3.43
C SER A 65 -4.13 -12.45 2.98
N VAL A 66 -5.20 -12.18 3.73
CA VAL A 66 -6.55 -12.73 3.48
C VAL A 66 -7.36 -11.89 2.49
N LEU A 67 -6.93 -10.66 2.19
CA LEU A 67 -7.68 -9.79 1.28
C LEU A 67 -7.30 -10.00 -0.20
N ASP A 68 -8.18 -10.71 -0.93
CA ASP A 68 -8.12 -10.90 -2.38
C ASP A 68 -8.34 -9.62 -3.19
N THR A 69 -8.87 -8.55 -2.58
CA THR A 69 -9.12 -7.28 -3.29
C THR A 69 -8.74 -6.10 -2.41
N PRO A 70 -7.55 -5.50 -2.61
CA PRO A 70 -7.27 -4.22 -2.04
C PRO A 70 -8.09 -3.19 -2.82
N VAL A 71 -9.14 -2.68 -2.18
CA VAL A 71 -10.04 -1.67 -2.74
C VAL A 71 -9.27 -0.41 -3.11
N ALA A 72 -9.59 0.13 -4.29
CA ALA A 72 -9.12 1.43 -4.79
C ALA A 72 -7.63 1.57 -5.11
N LEU A 73 -6.88 0.50 -5.41
CA LEU A 73 -5.50 0.65 -5.85
C LEU A 73 -5.33 1.35 -7.21
N GLY A 74 -6.37 1.38 -8.06
CA GLY A 74 -6.40 2.23 -9.25
C GLY A 74 -6.54 3.74 -8.95
N ALA A 75 -6.63 4.14 -7.68
CA ALA A 75 -6.79 5.53 -7.26
C ALA A 75 -5.50 6.15 -6.66
N VAL A 76 -4.40 5.38 -6.62
CA VAL A 76 -3.10 5.79 -6.07
C VAL A 76 -2.05 5.93 -7.17
N ASP A 77 -1.06 6.77 -6.93
CA ASP A 77 0.02 7.11 -7.88
C ASP A 77 1.32 6.38 -7.54
N GLY A 78 1.34 5.64 -6.43
CA GLY A 78 2.46 4.83 -5.96
C GLY A 78 2.05 4.02 -4.72
N LEU A 79 2.79 2.94 -4.47
CA LEU A 79 2.48 1.98 -3.41
C LEU A 79 3.66 1.75 -2.48
N VAL A 80 3.35 1.63 -1.20
CA VAL A 80 4.23 1.11 -0.15
C VAL A 80 3.61 -0.19 0.37
N VAL A 81 4.36 -1.28 0.37
CA VAL A 81 3.93 -2.59 0.86
C VAL A 81 4.77 -2.95 2.08
N ILE A 82 4.12 -3.17 3.23
CA ILE A 82 4.80 -3.41 4.51
C ILE A 82 4.65 -4.87 4.92
N GLY A 83 5.74 -5.60 5.11
CA GLY A 83 5.71 -7.03 5.44
C GLY A 83 4.80 -7.82 4.49
N LYS A 84 4.33 -8.99 4.94
CA LYS A 84 3.45 -9.91 4.18
C LYS A 84 2.02 -9.39 3.95
N SER A 85 1.89 -8.13 3.55
CA SER A 85 0.61 -7.49 3.25
C SER A 85 -0.06 -8.04 2.00
N LEU A 86 0.68 -8.68 1.12
CA LEU A 86 0.20 -9.31 -0.10
C LEU A 86 0.80 -10.73 -0.20
N SER A 87 0.13 -11.63 -0.92
CA SER A 87 0.78 -12.86 -1.38
C SER A 87 1.83 -12.53 -2.46
N ALA A 88 2.78 -13.44 -2.68
CA ALA A 88 3.82 -13.27 -3.71
C ALA A 88 3.23 -13.08 -5.11
N GLU A 89 2.22 -13.89 -5.47
CA GLU A 89 1.49 -13.77 -6.74
C GLU A 89 0.84 -12.38 -6.88
N ARG A 90 0.23 -11.87 -5.81
CA ARG A 90 -0.42 -10.56 -5.87
C ARG A 90 0.58 -9.41 -5.91
N LEU A 91 1.69 -9.52 -5.21
CA LEU A 91 2.77 -8.54 -5.32
C LEU A 91 3.32 -8.48 -6.75
N ALA A 92 3.50 -9.64 -7.41
CA ALA A 92 3.87 -9.70 -8.82
C ALA A 92 2.82 -9.01 -9.71
N ALA A 93 1.53 -9.32 -9.54
CA ALA A 93 0.46 -8.69 -10.32
C ALA A 93 0.38 -7.16 -10.11
N VAL A 94 0.58 -6.66 -8.88
CA VAL A 94 0.57 -5.22 -8.58
C VAL A 94 1.70 -4.47 -9.28
N ARG A 95 2.86 -5.12 -9.48
CA ARG A 95 3.99 -4.50 -10.19
C ARG A 95 3.71 -4.27 -11.66
N GLU A 96 2.90 -5.13 -12.28
CA GLU A 96 2.51 -4.98 -13.68
C GLU A 96 1.58 -3.79 -13.92
N TRP A 97 1.07 -3.14 -12.87
CA TRP A 97 0.15 -2.00 -12.99
C TRP A 97 0.83 -0.69 -13.39
N GLY A 98 2.17 -0.65 -13.43
CA GLY A 98 2.93 0.51 -13.88
C GLY A 98 2.95 1.68 -12.88
N VAL A 99 2.52 1.46 -11.64
CA VAL A 99 2.73 2.41 -10.53
C VAL A 99 4.02 2.05 -9.79
N PRO A 100 4.82 3.02 -9.32
CA PRO A 100 5.99 2.74 -8.48
C PRO A 100 5.61 1.99 -7.20
N VAL A 101 6.35 0.94 -6.86
CA VAL A 101 6.17 0.13 -5.65
C VAL A 101 7.44 0.18 -4.80
N VAL A 102 7.30 0.42 -3.50
CA VAL A 102 8.37 0.33 -2.48
C VAL A 102 7.99 -0.71 -1.44
N LEU A 103 8.96 -1.53 -1.04
CA LEU A 103 8.79 -2.58 -0.04
C LEU A 103 9.38 -2.13 1.30
N ILE A 104 8.72 -2.46 2.42
CA ILE A 104 9.23 -2.25 3.78
C ILE A 104 9.18 -3.57 4.52
N SER A 105 10.33 -4.04 5.02
CA SER A 105 10.45 -5.32 5.73
C SER A 105 9.79 -6.48 4.98
N GLU A 106 10.01 -6.50 3.67
CA GLU A 106 9.61 -7.58 2.78
C GLU A 106 10.81 -8.12 2.03
N ASP A 107 10.69 -9.38 1.60
CA ASP A 107 11.67 -9.98 0.73
C ASP A 107 11.55 -9.41 -0.70
N PRO A 108 12.63 -8.86 -1.28
CA PRO A 108 12.64 -8.42 -2.66
C PRO A 108 12.41 -9.61 -3.60
N ALA A 109 11.53 -9.43 -4.59
CA ALA A 109 11.35 -10.40 -5.67
C ALA A 109 12.41 -10.22 -6.77
N HIS A 110 12.94 -8.99 -6.91
CA HIS A 110 13.97 -8.62 -7.86
C HIS A 110 15.11 -7.83 -7.21
N PRO A 111 16.35 -7.93 -7.72
CA PRO A 111 17.51 -7.21 -7.16
C PRO A 111 17.34 -5.69 -7.12
N ASP A 112 16.58 -5.12 -8.07
CA ASP A 112 16.37 -3.68 -8.21
C ASP A 112 15.14 -3.18 -7.44
N ASP A 113 14.50 -4.04 -6.67
CA ASP A 113 13.35 -3.65 -5.86
C ASP A 113 13.76 -2.63 -4.80
N PRO A 114 13.11 -1.46 -4.73
CA PRO A 114 13.39 -0.52 -3.67
C PRO A 114 12.82 -1.06 -2.36
N VAL A 115 13.70 -1.64 -1.53
CA VAL A 115 13.37 -2.21 -0.23
C VAL A 115 13.99 -1.39 0.89
N LEU A 116 13.20 -1.13 1.92
CA LEU A 116 13.65 -0.56 3.18
C LEU A 116 13.50 -1.60 4.30
N VAL A 117 14.59 -1.87 5.01
CA VAL A 117 14.59 -2.73 6.18
C VAL A 117 14.98 -1.86 7.38
N PRO A 118 14.03 -1.50 8.27
CA PRO A 118 14.33 -0.82 9.52
C PRO A 118 15.26 -1.69 10.40
N ASP A 119 16.06 -1.04 11.23
CA ASP A 119 17.01 -1.66 12.17
C ASP A 119 16.36 -2.42 13.33
#